data_AF-A0AA49FLI1-F1
#
_entry.id   AF-A0AA49FLI1-F1
#
_cell.length_a   1.000
_cell.length_b   1.000
_cell.length_c   1.000
_cell.angle_alpha   90.00
_cell.angle_beta   90.00
_cell.angle_gamma   90.00
#
_symmetry.space_group_name_H-M   'P 1'
#
loop_
_entity.id
_entity.type
_entity.pdbx_description
1 polymer ?
#
loop_
_entity_poly.entity_id
_entity_poly.type
_entity_poly.pdbx_seq_one_letter_code
_entity_poly.pdbx_strand_id
1 'polypeptide(L)'
;MAIIDGFSDKPGKDRWQETITFLEPPAGQHIPYVDARSAMALLFKHQGVPAEDANAKADAEWLGLKEQLDSTQRVVFYDYLEMNPDEHIPVPVLLLHLRQENLVSDHVADFLDRAVATVVSTPMFTGPDNWDSPWSIASLPDEPPAKAMIEFVPGPPWVEDDDYGARFDTWRDSMRVVADRLEKVLGEPVYYFKVLDCDTDEDNVHRFLVLHWLCTCWPESAYVKFLMSASGATDVDDFKAALINPENYTQPFKMNDAFIGIEPKTCRLEYVPPIAHKTVGIVFSTPAARAWAESLLLQKINCDVLIIAPPDLVPDDWVKAWTRHCRNWTIQYLRDGILKEPLEVLAQIDELCVIADQKCPKRIFDLAIPDSIEELLWLAMDLRLDAKYFFVDGTQLSNPESTLVKRNVPQRVTANRNRREAFTRRLNEIRLSCELCSSGLWNEKGQMLAYDLLDLPFVLVRRIAAWQHDFDETENPPATGDDAWWERHEQEEISIATELQTAMGESPVIKLYRKDGWLSIADISQTEGEKQ
;
A
#
# COMPACT_ATOMS: atom_id res chain seq x y z
N MET A 1 -9.14 7.23 1.98
CA MET A 1 -8.79 7.12 0.55
C MET A 1 -7.97 5.86 0.32
N ALA A 2 -8.28 5.09 -0.71
CA ALA A 2 -7.43 3.98 -1.14
C ALA A 2 -6.76 4.30 -2.48
N ILE A 3 -5.50 3.91 -2.60
CA ILE A 3 -4.67 4.16 -3.79
C ILE A 3 -4.37 2.81 -4.42
N ILE A 4 -4.62 2.70 -5.72
CA ILE A 4 -4.31 1.52 -6.51
C ILE A 4 -3.19 1.87 -7.49
N ASP A 5 -2.06 1.19 -7.37
CA ASP A 5 -0.92 1.30 -8.26
C ASP A 5 -0.64 -0.02 -9.01
N GLY A 6 0.50 -0.13 -9.70
CA GLY A 6 0.88 -1.31 -10.48
C GLY A 6 0.44 -1.30 -11.96
N PHE A 7 -0.31 -0.28 -12.39
CA PHE A 7 -0.71 -0.08 -13.80
C PHE A 7 0.29 0.76 -14.62
N SER A 8 1.32 1.29 -13.98
CA SER A 8 2.31 2.20 -14.57
C SER A 8 3.74 1.68 -14.46
N ASP A 9 4.49 1.81 -15.56
CA ASP A 9 5.92 1.53 -15.61
C ASP A 9 6.79 2.72 -15.15
N LYS A 10 6.18 3.85 -14.75
CA LYS A 10 6.95 5.04 -14.37
C LYS A 10 7.81 4.80 -13.11
N PRO A 11 9.02 5.39 -13.06
CA PRO A 11 9.88 5.32 -11.89
C PRO A 11 9.27 6.06 -10.68
N GLY A 12 9.68 5.63 -9.47
CA GLY A 12 9.00 5.92 -8.19
C GLY A 12 8.66 7.37 -7.85
N LYS A 13 9.34 8.37 -8.42
CA LYS A 13 9.09 9.80 -8.10
C LYS A 13 7.80 10.36 -8.70
N ASP A 14 7.34 9.77 -9.81
CA ASP A 14 6.13 10.22 -10.53
C ASP A 14 4.99 9.19 -10.42
N ARG A 15 5.20 8.09 -9.67
CA ARG A 15 4.20 7.00 -9.56
C ARG A 15 2.86 7.46 -9.01
N TRP A 16 2.85 8.48 -8.15
CA TRP A 16 1.61 9.02 -7.60
C TRP A 16 0.68 9.62 -8.66
N GLN A 17 1.22 10.05 -9.81
CA GLN A 17 0.45 10.61 -10.93
C GLN A 17 -0.26 9.55 -11.78
N GLU A 18 0.05 8.27 -11.59
CA GLU A 18 -0.51 7.16 -12.37
C GLU A 18 -1.10 6.11 -11.45
N THR A 19 -2.03 6.54 -10.60
CA THR A 19 -2.78 5.69 -9.67
C THR A 19 -4.27 5.84 -9.88
N ILE A 20 -5.03 4.79 -9.57
CA ILE A 20 -6.49 4.89 -9.44
C ILE A 20 -6.79 5.18 -7.98
N THR A 21 -7.58 6.23 -7.73
CA THR A 21 -7.92 6.65 -6.38
C THR A 21 -9.37 6.30 -6.07
N PHE A 22 -9.57 5.52 -5.00
CA PHE A 22 -10.89 5.28 -4.42
C PHE A 22 -11.12 6.24 -3.26
N LEU A 23 -12.14 7.08 -3.42
CA LEU A 23 -12.56 8.07 -2.44
C LEU A 23 -13.58 7.48 -1.46
N GLU A 24 -13.63 8.13 -0.29
CA GLU A 24 -14.67 7.89 0.70
C GLU A 24 -16.05 8.19 0.11
N PRO A 25 -17.07 7.37 0.39
CA PRO A 25 -18.43 7.66 -0.03
C PRO A 25 -19.00 8.96 0.56
N PRO A 26 -20.01 9.57 -0.09
CA PRO A 26 -20.92 10.49 0.59
C PRO A 26 -21.58 9.84 1.81
N ALA A 27 -22.03 10.66 2.78
CA ALA A 27 -22.75 10.18 3.95
C ALA A 27 -23.94 9.27 3.58
N GLY A 28 -24.12 8.20 4.35
CA GLY A 28 -25.17 7.19 4.11
C GLY A 28 -24.87 6.20 2.98
N GLN A 29 -23.69 6.28 2.34
CA GLN A 29 -23.25 5.31 1.35
C GLN A 29 -22.10 4.44 1.90
N HIS A 30 -22.06 3.18 1.47
CA HIS A 30 -21.07 2.19 1.93
C HIS A 30 -20.26 1.58 0.78
N ILE A 31 -20.01 2.37 -0.25
CA ILE A 31 -19.24 1.96 -1.43
C ILE A 31 -18.25 3.06 -1.82
N PRO A 32 -17.03 2.71 -2.25
CA PRO A 32 -16.06 3.69 -2.69
C PRO A 32 -16.49 4.36 -3.99
N TYR A 33 -15.99 5.58 -4.22
CA TYR A 33 -16.20 6.35 -5.44
C TYR A 33 -14.87 6.55 -6.19
N VAL A 34 -14.95 6.78 -7.50
CA VAL A 34 -13.78 6.94 -8.36
C VAL A 34 -14.07 7.92 -9.50
N ASP A 35 -13.05 8.67 -9.91
CA ASP A 35 -13.04 9.34 -11.20
C ASP A 35 -12.89 8.27 -12.30
N ALA A 36 -14.02 7.94 -12.93
CA ALA A 36 -14.09 6.92 -13.97
C ALA A 36 -13.25 7.26 -15.19
N ARG A 37 -13.16 8.54 -15.56
CA ARG A 37 -12.43 9.00 -16.74
C ARG A 37 -10.94 8.76 -16.55
N SER A 38 -10.37 9.27 -15.44
CA SER A 38 -8.95 9.09 -15.13
C SER A 38 -8.59 7.62 -14.92
N ALA A 39 -9.46 6.86 -14.25
CA ALA A 39 -9.27 5.42 -14.08
C ALA A 39 -9.21 4.67 -15.41
N MET A 40 -10.17 4.90 -16.32
CA MET A 40 -10.20 4.27 -17.64
C MET A 40 -8.98 4.65 -18.48
N ALA A 41 -8.57 5.91 -18.49
CA ALA A 41 -7.39 6.36 -19.22
C ALA A 41 -6.13 5.59 -18.79
N LEU A 42 -5.93 5.43 -17.47
CA LEU A 42 -4.81 4.66 -16.92
C LEU A 42 -4.89 3.17 -17.31
N LEU A 43 -6.08 2.57 -17.23
CA LEU A 43 -6.30 1.16 -17.59
C LEU A 43 -6.09 0.89 -19.09
N PHE A 44 -6.48 1.82 -19.97
CA PHE A 44 -6.21 1.71 -21.40
C PHE A 44 -4.73 1.87 -21.72
N LYS A 45 -4.06 2.82 -21.06
CA LYS A 45 -2.61 2.98 -21.18
C LYS A 45 -1.87 1.71 -20.77
N HIS A 46 -2.27 1.09 -19.65
CA HIS A 46 -1.71 -0.18 -19.19
C HIS A 46 -1.85 -1.31 -20.23
N GLN A 47 -2.95 -1.31 -20.99
CA GLN A 47 -3.18 -2.26 -22.08
C GLN A 47 -2.41 -1.94 -23.37
N GLY A 48 -1.50 -0.96 -23.34
CA GLY A 48 -0.64 -0.60 -24.47
C GLY A 48 -1.22 0.46 -25.41
N VAL A 49 -2.34 1.11 -25.06
CA VAL A 49 -2.88 2.24 -25.84
C VAL A 49 -2.00 3.48 -25.59
N PRO A 50 -1.55 4.21 -26.64
CA PRO A 50 -0.80 5.46 -26.47
C PRO A 50 -1.55 6.47 -25.61
N ALA A 51 -0.85 7.31 -24.84
CA ALA A 51 -1.47 8.17 -23.82
C ALA A 51 -2.57 9.11 -24.37
N GLU A 52 -2.36 9.73 -25.54
CA GLU A 52 -3.36 10.60 -26.17
C GLU A 52 -4.61 9.82 -26.60
N ASP A 53 -4.42 8.65 -27.21
CA ASP A 53 -5.50 7.77 -27.64
C ASP A 53 -6.24 7.16 -26.45
N ALA A 54 -5.53 6.85 -25.36
CA ALA A 54 -6.11 6.34 -24.12
C ALA A 54 -7.02 7.38 -23.46
N ASN A 55 -6.59 8.64 -23.41
CA ASN A 55 -7.40 9.77 -22.94
C ASN A 55 -8.63 9.98 -23.84
N ALA A 56 -8.45 10.02 -25.16
CA ALA A 56 -9.56 10.20 -26.09
C ALA A 56 -10.59 9.05 -26.00
N LYS A 57 -10.12 7.81 -25.83
CA LYS A 57 -10.99 6.66 -25.61
C LYS A 57 -11.73 6.74 -24.28
N ALA A 58 -11.03 7.09 -23.20
CA ALA A 58 -11.64 7.28 -21.88
C ALA A 58 -12.71 8.39 -21.90
N ASP A 59 -12.47 9.48 -22.62
CA ASP A 59 -13.44 10.57 -22.81
C ASP A 59 -14.70 10.09 -23.52
N ALA A 60 -14.56 9.28 -24.57
CA ALA A 60 -15.69 8.74 -25.32
C ALA A 60 -16.52 7.76 -24.48
N GLU A 61 -15.86 6.83 -23.78
CA GLU A 61 -16.52 5.87 -22.87
C GLU A 61 -17.19 6.58 -21.70
N TRP A 62 -16.52 7.57 -21.10
CA TRP A 62 -17.08 8.37 -20.03
C TRP A 62 -18.33 9.13 -20.48
N LEU A 63 -18.32 9.74 -21.67
CA LEU A 63 -19.48 10.45 -22.19
C LEU A 63 -20.69 9.51 -22.36
N GLY A 64 -20.47 8.32 -22.92
CA GLY A 64 -21.51 7.30 -23.10
C GLY A 64 -22.06 6.76 -21.77
N LEU A 65 -21.20 6.56 -20.77
CA LEU A 65 -21.61 6.15 -19.42
C LEU A 65 -22.36 7.28 -18.70
N LYS A 66 -21.88 8.52 -18.84
CA LYS A 66 -22.43 9.71 -18.19
C LYS A 66 -23.88 9.98 -18.60
N GLU A 67 -24.28 9.66 -19.82
CA GLU A 67 -25.66 9.80 -20.30
C GLU A 67 -26.64 8.83 -19.63
N GLN A 68 -26.14 7.72 -19.07
CA GLN A 68 -26.94 6.68 -18.42
C GLN A 68 -27.11 6.91 -16.91
N LEU A 69 -26.34 7.85 -16.34
CA LEU A 69 -26.31 8.14 -14.91
C LEU A 69 -27.07 9.43 -14.59
N ASP A 70 -27.85 9.40 -13.51
CA ASP A 70 -28.50 10.60 -13.00
C ASP A 70 -27.54 11.52 -12.22
N SER A 71 -28.03 12.69 -11.78
CA SER A 71 -27.24 13.64 -11.00
C SER A 71 -26.93 13.17 -9.57
N THR A 72 -27.61 12.15 -9.06
CA THR A 72 -27.37 11.60 -7.71
C THR A 72 -26.28 10.53 -7.71
N GLN A 73 -26.06 9.89 -8.86
CA GLN A 73 -24.99 8.89 -9.06
C GLN A 73 -23.64 9.51 -9.42
N ARG A 74 -23.64 10.78 -9.88
CA ARG A 74 -22.44 11.53 -10.26
C ARG A 74 -22.17 12.60 -9.22
N VAL A 75 -21.19 12.34 -8.36
CA VAL A 75 -20.86 13.21 -7.22
C VAL A 75 -19.65 14.06 -7.54
N VAL A 76 -19.70 15.33 -7.18
CA VAL A 76 -18.52 16.20 -7.16
C VAL A 76 -18.11 16.37 -5.70
N PHE A 77 -16.91 15.94 -5.33
CA PHE A 77 -16.37 16.13 -3.99
C PHE A 77 -15.81 17.54 -3.84
N TYR A 78 -15.88 18.10 -2.62
CA TYR A 78 -15.19 19.34 -2.31
C TYR A 78 -13.68 19.06 -2.30
N ASP A 79 -12.94 19.73 -3.18
CA ASP A 79 -11.49 19.75 -3.18
C ASP A 79 -11.03 21.18 -2.89
N TYR A 80 -10.18 21.35 -1.88
CA TYR A 80 -9.67 22.67 -1.52
C TYR A 80 -8.54 23.16 -2.45
N LEU A 81 -7.94 22.26 -3.24
CA LEU A 81 -6.88 22.56 -4.20
C LEU A 81 -7.42 22.85 -5.61
N GLU A 82 -8.60 22.34 -5.96
CA GLU A 82 -9.15 22.42 -7.31
C GLU A 82 -10.57 23.00 -7.34
N MET A 83 -10.77 24.09 -8.12
CA MET A 83 -12.06 24.79 -8.24
C MET A 83 -13.12 23.99 -8.99
N ASN A 84 -12.68 23.19 -9.96
CA ASN A 84 -13.55 22.43 -10.85
C ASN A 84 -13.13 20.96 -10.83
N PRO A 85 -13.27 20.28 -9.69
CA PRO A 85 -12.87 18.88 -9.57
C PRO A 85 -13.77 18.01 -10.45
N ASP A 86 -13.22 16.90 -10.90
CA ASP A 86 -13.92 15.96 -11.78
C ASP A 86 -15.09 15.25 -11.08
N GLU A 87 -16.03 14.75 -11.89
CA GLU A 87 -17.17 13.96 -11.41
C GLU A 87 -16.73 12.54 -11.05
N HIS A 88 -17.27 12.03 -9.94
CA HIS A 88 -16.99 10.71 -9.41
C HIS A 88 -18.24 9.85 -9.40
N ILE A 89 -18.08 8.55 -9.64
CA ILE A 89 -19.16 7.58 -9.62
C ILE A 89 -18.83 6.43 -8.66
N PRO A 90 -19.83 5.67 -8.18
CA PRO A 90 -19.58 4.46 -7.43
C PRO A 90 -18.69 3.48 -8.20
N VAL A 91 -17.64 2.96 -7.58
CA VAL A 91 -16.73 2.01 -8.23
C VAL A 91 -17.46 0.79 -8.83
N PRO A 92 -18.48 0.18 -8.18
CA PRO A 92 -19.21 -0.93 -8.78
C PRO A 92 -19.89 -0.61 -10.11
N VAL A 93 -20.28 0.65 -10.33
CA VAL A 93 -20.87 1.11 -11.62
C VAL A 93 -19.81 1.12 -12.71
N LEU A 94 -18.61 1.65 -12.41
CA LEU A 94 -17.48 1.57 -13.34
C LEU A 94 -17.14 0.12 -13.69
N LEU A 95 -17.04 -0.76 -12.68
CA LEU A 95 -16.67 -2.16 -12.91
C LEU A 95 -17.70 -2.90 -13.77
N LEU A 96 -18.98 -2.63 -13.57
CA LEU A 96 -20.04 -3.18 -14.42
C LEU A 96 -19.86 -2.73 -15.88
N HIS A 97 -19.63 -1.43 -16.11
CA HIS A 97 -19.39 -0.87 -17.46
C HIS A 97 -18.16 -1.51 -18.11
N LEU A 98 -17.04 -1.57 -17.40
CA LEU A 98 -15.79 -2.16 -17.89
C LEU A 98 -15.97 -3.62 -18.34
N ARG A 99 -16.77 -4.41 -17.62
CA ARG A 99 -17.06 -5.81 -17.95
C ARG A 99 -18.05 -5.93 -19.12
N GLN A 100 -19.13 -5.16 -19.13
CA GLN A 100 -20.15 -5.24 -20.17
C GLN A 100 -19.59 -4.87 -21.54
N GLU A 101 -18.78 -3.83 -21.59
CA GLU A 101 -18.16 -3.32 -22.82
C GLU A 101 -16.80 -3.98 -23.13
N ASN A 102 -16.36 -4.95 -22.31
CA ASN A 102 -15.08 -5.66 -22.45
C ASN A 102 -13.88 -4.71 -22.62
N LEU A 103 -13.82 -3.68 -21.77
CA LEU A 103 -12.84 -2.59 -21.86
C LEU A 103 -11.49 -2.92 -21.21
N VAL A 104 -11.45 -3.96 -20.38
CA VAL A 104 -10.26 -4.46 -19.69
C VAL A 104 -10.24 -5.99 -19.74
N SER A 105 -9.08 -6.58 -19.46
CA SER A 105 -8.95 -8.03 -19.28
C SER A 105 -9.69 -8.51 -18.02
N ASP A 106 -10.13 -9.78 -18.03
CA ASP A 106 -10.82 -10.39 -16.89
C ASP A 106 -10.02 -10.31 -15.58
N HIS A 107 -8.70 -10.52 -15.66
CA HIS A 107 -7.85 -10.50 -14.47
C HIS A 107 -7.67 -9.10 -13.87
N VAL A 108 -7.75 -8.04 -14.68
CA VAL A 108 -7.77 -6.65 -14.18
C VAL A 108 -9.11 -6.36 -13.51
N ALA A 109 -10.22 -6.74 -14.13
CA ALA A 109 -11.55 -6.56 -13.54
C ALA A 109 -11.69 -7.34 -12.22
N ASP A 110 -11.21 -8.59 -12.17
CA ASP A 110 -11.23 -9.43 -10.97
C ASP A 110 -10.35 -8.84 -9.85
N PHE A 111 -9.19 -8.26 -10.19
CA PHE A 111 -8.38 -7.55 -9.22
C PHE A 111 -9.12 -6.35 -8.65
N LEU A 112 -9.77 -5.53 -9.49
CA LEU A 112 -10.50 -4.35 -9.03
C LEU A 112 -11.71 -4.72 -8.15
N ASP A 113 -12.41 -5.83 -8.44
CA ASP A 113 -13.48 -6.34 -7.56
C ASP A 113 -12.94 -6.70 -6.17
N ARG A 114 -11.80 -7.41 -6.11
CA ARG A 114 -11.13 -7.73 -4.84
C ARG A 114 -10.61 -6.48 -4.13
N ALA A 115 -10.14 -5.49 -4.88
CA ALA A 115 -9.73 -4.19 -4.37
C ALA A 115 -10.91 -3.49 -3.68
N VAL A 116 -12.08 -3.42 -4.33
CA VAL A 116 -13.30 -2.85 -3.73
C VAL A 116 -13.66 -3.60 -2.44
N ALA A 117 -13.72 -4.92 -2.46
CA ALA A 117 -14.04 -5.71 -1.27
C ALA A 117 -13.05 -5.46 -0.10
N THR A 118 -11.77 -5.31 -0.42
CA THR A 118 -10.72 -5.01 0.56
C THR A 118 -10.88 -3.61 1.13
N VAL A 119 -11.07 -2.60 0.28
CA VAL A 119 -11.26 -1.20 0.69
C VAL A 119 -12.53 -1.04 1.53
N VAL A 120 -13.61 -1.74 1.17
CA VAL A 120 -14.87 -1.68 1.90
C VAL A 120 -14.74 -2.23 3.32
N SER A 121 -13.94 -3.28 3.51
CA SER A 121 -13.77 -3.95 4.81
C SER A 121 -12.61 -3.42 5.65
N THR A 122 -11.66 -2.69 5.06
CA THR A 122 -10.48 -2.19 5.77
C THR A 122 -10.86 -1.03 6.71
N PRO A 123 -10.51 -1.09 8.00
CA PRO A 123 -10.80 -0.01 8.96
C PRO A 123 -9.86 1.18 8.76
N MET A 124 -10.27 2.13 7.93
CA MET A 124 -9.47 3.29 7.53
C MET A 124 -9.82 4.58 8.28
N PHE A 125 -11.02 4.73 8.82
CA PHE A 125 -11.52 6.00 9.34
C PHE A 125 -11.39 6.06 10.85
N THR A 126 -10.59 6.98 11.36
CA THR A 126 -10.36 7.16 12.80
C THR A 126 -10.58 8.61 13.20
N GLY A 127 -11.28 8.88 14.28
CA GLY A 127 -11.52 10.22 14.79
C GLY A 127 -11.89 10.22 16.26
N PRO A 128 -12.26 11.39 16.82
CA PRO A 128 -12.56 11.55 18.24
C PRO A 128 -13.61 10.59 18.81
N ASP A 129 -14.50 10.12 17.95
CA ASP A 129 -15.64 9.30 18.34
C ASP A 129 -15.35 7.79 18.19
N ASN A 130 -14.21 7.38 17.61
CA ASN A 130 -13.91 5.98 17.34
C ASN A 130 -12.39 5.60 17.36
N TRP A 131 -11.55 6.33 18.09
CA TRP A 131 -10.10 6.03 18.17
C TRP A 131 -9.73 4.59 18.52
N ASP A 132 -10.51 3.97 19.41
CA ASP A 132 -10.27 2.59 19.87
C ASP A 132 -10.82 1.54 18.90
N SER A 133 -11.74 1.92 18.01
CA SER A 133 -12.39 1.01 17.05
C SER A 133 -12.62 1.74 15.73
N PRO A 134 -11.57 1.85 14.88
CA PRO A 134 -11.67 2.55 13.60
C PRO A 134 -12.73 1.93 12.69
N TRP A 135 -13.41 2.76 11.91
CA TRP A 135 -14.45 2.33 10.98
C TRP A 135 -13.87 1.95 9.62
N SER A 136 -14.49 0.96 8.98
CA SER A 136 -14.35 0.71 7.54
C SER A 136 -15.48 1.41 6.79
N ILE A 137 -15.42 1.46 5.46
CA ILE A 137 -16.53 1.98 4.66
C ILE A 137 -17.84 1.25 4.98
N ALA A 138 -17.78 -0.08 5.17
CA ALA A 138 -18.94 -0.90 5.52
C ALA A 138 -19.54 -0.58 6.89
N SER A 139 -18.75 -0.01 7.80
CA SER A 139 -19.18 0.31 9.17
C SER A 139 -19.23 1.81 9.44
N LEU A 140 -19.11 2.66 8.42
CA LEU A 140 -19.31 4.09 8.57
C LEU A 140 -20.72 4.36 9.10
N PRO A 141 -20.92 5.37 9.94
CA PRO A 141 -22.26 5.76 10.34
C PRO A 141 -23.02 6.37 9.15
N ASP A 142 -24.34 6.14 9.09
CA ASP A 142 -25.20 6.70 8.04
C ASP A 142 -25.16 8.24 8.02
N GLU A 143 -25.05 8.84 9.21
CA GLU A 143 -24.90 10.27 9.40
C GLU A 143 -23.51 10.59 9.96
N PRO A 144 -22.88 11.70 9.53
CA PRO A 144 -21.61 12.12 10.10
C PRO A 144 -21.67 12.25 11.64
N PRO A 145 -20.63 11.86 12.38
CA PRO A 145 -20.58 12.10 13.81
C PRO A 145 -20.62 13.60 14.14
N ALA A 146 -21.13 13.94 15.33
CA ALA A 146 -21.36 15.34 15.72
C ALA A 146 -20.12 16.26 15.60
N LYS A 147 -18.92 15.71 15.81
CA LYS A 147 -17.65 16.44 15.70
C LYS A 147 -17.08 16.47 14.29
N ALA A 148 -17.57 15.62 13.39
CA ALA A 148 -17.20 15.63 11.98
C ALA A 148 -17.98 16.69 11.17
N MET A 149 -18.93 17.39 11.82
CA MET A 149 -19.71 18.46 11.21
C MET A 149 -19.00 19.83 11.23
N ILE A 150 -17.86 19.92 11.90
CA ILE A 150 -17.05 21.13 12.02
C ILE A 150 -15.82 21.01 11.13
N GLU A 151 -15.56 22.05 10.35
CA GLU A 151 -14.46 22.14 9.41
C GLU A 151 -13.57 23.34 9.76
N PHE A 152 -12.30 23.24 9.38
CA PHE A 152 -11.34 24.31 9.47
C PHE A 152 -11.52 25.33 8.33
N VAL A 153 -11.50 26.63 8.63
CA VAL A 153 -11.48 27.72 7.64
C VAL A 153 -10.43 28.79 8.00
N PRO A 154 -9.92 29.53 7.01
CA PRO A 154 -10.26 29.46 5.59
C PRO A 154 -9.38 28.43 4.90
N GLY A 155 -9.94 27.26 4.55
CA GLY A 155 -9.30 26.37 3.58
C GLY A 155 -8.95 27.16 2.31
N PRO A 156 -7.91 26.81 1.56
CA PRO A 156 -7.25 27.76 0.67
C PRO A 156 -8.16 28.28 -0.45
N PRO A 157 -7.85 29.47 -0.98
CA PRO A 157 -8.52 29.94 -2.17
C PRO A 157 -8.10 29.09 -3.36
N TRP A 158 -9.08 28.70 -4.17
CA TRP A 158 -8.82 28.14 -5.49
C TRP A 158 -8.07 29.09 -6.45
N VAL A 159 -7.89 30.36 -6.06
CA VAL A 159 -7.25 31.39 -6.88
C VAL A 159 -6.26 32.17 -6.01
N GLU A 160 -5.01 32.31 -6.46
CA GLU A 160 -4.08 33.34 -5.99
C GLU A 160 -4.59 34.72 -6.43
N ASP A 161 -5.76 35.11 -5.96
CA ASP A 161 -6.33 36.44 -6.17
C ASP A 161 -6.07 37.24 -4.89
N ASP A 162 -5.41 38.38 -5.06
CA ASP A 162 -5.02 39.31 -3.99
C ASP A 162 -6.23 39.72 -3.12
N ASP A 163 -7.45 39.63 -3.66
CA ASP A 163 -8.71 39.96 -2.97
C ASP A 163 -9.34 38.81 -2.17
N TYR A 164 -8.72 37.61 -2.11
CA TYR A 164 -9.25 36.50 -1.30
C TYR A 164 -9.41 36.86 0.17
N GLY A 165 -8.36 37.42 0.79
CA GLY A 165 -8.39 37.78 2.21
C GLY A 165 -9.54 38.74 2.51
N ALA A 166 -9.71 39.76 1.67
CA ALA A 166 -10.79 40.74 1.81
C ALA A 166 -12.19 40.11 1.62
N ARG A 167 -12.36 39.17 0.67
CA ARG A 167 -13.62 38.44 0.48
C ARG A 167 -13.94 37.54 1.66
N PHE A 168 -12.95 36.81 2.17
CA PHE A 168 -13.13 35.97 3.36
C PHE A 168 -13.46 36.84 4.57
N ASP A 169 -12.73 37.93 4.81
CA ASP A 169 -13.00 38.86 5.93
C ASP A 169 -14.42 39.45 5.84
N THR A 170 -14.84 39.87 4.65
CA THR A 170 -16.19 40.40 4.42
C THR A 170 -17.26 39.35 4.71
N TRP A 171 -17.08 38.12 4.22
CA TRP A 171 -17.99 37.02 4.49
C TRP A 171 -17.99 36.66 5.99
N ARG A 172 -16.81 36.52 6.60
CA ARG A 172 -16.60 36.21 8.02
C ARG A 172 -17.30 37.22 8.92
N ASP A 173 -17.16 38.52 8.64
CA ASP A 173 -17.83 39.56 9.41
C ASP A 173 -19.36 39.51 9.26
N SER A 174 -19.86 39.20 8.05
CA SER A 174 -21.29 38.99 7.84
C SER A 174 -21.82 37.78 8.63
N MET A 175 -20.99 36.74 8.80
CA MET A 175 -21.35 35.53 9.54
C MET A 175 -21.38 35.72 11.05
N ARG A 176 -20.79 36.79 11.62
CA ARG A 176 -20.88 37.06 13.07
C ARG A 176 -22.32 37.18 13.55
N VAL A 177 -23.14 37.91 12.79
CA VAL A 177 -24.56 38.12 13.12
C VAL A 177 -25.36 36.83 12.92
N VAL A 178 -25.05 36.07 11.88
CA VAL A 178 -25.71 34.81 11.55
C VAL A 178 -25.40 33.75 12.61
N ALA A 179 -24.13 33.59 12.98
CA ALA A 179 -23.67 32.64 13.98
C ALA A 179 -24.27 32.92 15.37
N ASP A 180 -24.27 34.18 15.82
CA ASP A 180 -24.91 34.57 17.10
C ASP A 180 -26.41 34.26 17.12
N ARG A 181 -27.11 34.47 15.99
CA ARG A 181 -28.53 34.11 15.87
C ARG A 181 -28.74 32.60 15.89
N LEU A 182 -27.93 31.84 15.15
CA LEU A 182 -28.03 30.38 15.10
C LEU A 182 -27.73 29.76 16.47
N GLU A 183 -26.67 30.19 17.15
CA GLU A 183 -26.32 29.72 18.48
C GLU A 183 -27.45 29.95 19.51
N LYS A 184 -28.10 31.12 19.48
CA LYS A 184 -29.25 31.40 20.36
C LYS A 184 -30.43 30.46 20.15
N VAL A 185 -30.62 29.93 18.94
CA VAL A 185 -31.73 29.04 18.59
C VAL A 185 -31.35 27.57 18.81
N LEU A 186 -30.13 27.19 18.41
CA LEU A 186 -29.66 25.80 18.41
C LEU A 186 -29.05 25.39 19.77
N GLY A 187 -28.60 26.35 20.57
CA GLY A 187 -27.96 26.11 21.87
C GLY A 187 -26.51 25.63 21.79
N GLU A 188 -25.95 25.50 20.59
CA GLU A 188 -24.57 25.12 20.31
C GLU A 188 -23.99 26.11 19.27
N PRO A 189 -22.73 26.58 19.43
CA PRO A 189 -22.11 27.47 18.47
C PRO A 189 -21.86 26.77 17.13
N VAL A 190 -22.18 27.46 16.04
CA VAL A 190 -21.93 26.99 14.65
C VAL A 190 -20.65 27.56 14.05
N TYR A 191 -20.01 28.51 14.74
CA TYR A 191 -18.78 29.18 14.31
C TYR A 191 -17.94 29.51 15.56
N TYR A 192 -16.68 29.11 15.56
CA TYR A 192 -15.64 29.58 16.45
C TYR A 192 -14.75 30.58 15.71
N PHE A 193 -14.78 31.85 16.13
CA PHE A 193 -14.01 32.91 15.51
C PHE A 193 -12.61 32.97 16.11
N LYS A 194 -11.59 32.87 15.27
CA LYS A 194 -10.21 32.90 15.75
C LYS A 194 -9.88 34.20 16.46
N VAL A 195 -9.07 34.07 17.51
CA VAL A 195 -8.42 35.16 18.20
C VAL A 195 -7.35 35.73 17.28
N LEU A 196 -7.55 36.96 16.81
CA LEU A 196 -6.72 37.59 15.78
C LEU A 196 -5.23 37.69 16.12
N ASP A 197 -4.88 37.70 17.42
CA ASP A 197 -3.50 37.81 17.90
C ASP A 197 -2.85 36.46 18.27
N CYS A 198 -3.51 35.32 17.98
CA CYS A 198 -3.03 33.99 18.33
C CYS A 198 -2.66 33.20 17.07
N ASP A 199 -1.35 33.05 16.82
CA ASP A 199 -0.82 32.35 15.64
C ASP A 199 -1.13 30.83 15.62
N THR A 200 -1.68 30.29 16.70
CA THR A 200 -2.06 28.88 16.82
C THR A 200 -3.57 28.67 16.91
N ASP A 201 -4.37 29.73 16.78
CA ASP A 201 -5.82 29.70 16.87
C ASP A 201 -6.45 30.01 15.52
N GLU A 202 -7.48 29.26 15.14
CA GLU A 202 -8.01 29.27 13.78
C GLU A 202 -9.54 29.20 13.78
N ASP A 203 -10.16 29.66 12.69
CA ASP A 203 -11.62 29.71 12.59
C ASP A 203 -12.13 28.26 12.34
N ASN A 204 -13.08 27.81 13.17
CA ASN A 204 -13.71 26.50 13.02
C ASN A 204 -15.21 26.70 12.79
N VAL A 205 -15.78 26.06 11.78
CA VAL A 205 -17.15 26.36 11.34
C VAL A 205 -17.94 25.12 10.99
N HIS A 206 -19.24 25.17 11.23
CA HIS A 206 -20.15 24.12 10.78
C HIS A 206 -20.13 24.01 9.25
N ARG A 207 -20.18 22.79 8.71
CA ARG A 207 -20.14 22.49 7.26
C ARG A 207 -21.08 23.35 6.41
N PHE A 208 -22.30 23.62 6.89
CA PHE A 208 -23.24 24.49 6.15
C PHE A 208 -22.73 25.92 5.95
N LEU A 209 -21.95 26.45 6.89
CA LEU A 209 -21.31 27.76 6.72
C LEU A 209 -20.15 27.70 5.73
N VAL A 210 -19.42 26.58 5.66
CA VAL A 210 -18.45 26.33 4.57
C VAL A 210 -19.17 26.34 3.23
N LEU A 211 -20.28 25.60 3.08
CA LEU A 211 -21.05 25.59 1.84
C LEU A 211 -21.56 27.00 1.48
N HIS A 212 -22.04 27.76 2.47
CA HIS A 212 -22.50 29.14 2.26
C HIS A 212 -21.34 30.02 1.77
N TRP A 213 -20.16 29.86 2.35
CA TRP A 213 -18.96 30.58 1.94
C TRP A 213 -18.61 30.28 0.47
N LEU A 214 -18.56 29.00 0.08
CA LEU A 214 -18.31 28.58 -1.30
C LEU A 214 -19.33 29.18 -2.27
N CYS A 215 -20.62 29.12 -1.93
CA CYS A 215 -21.70 29.73 -2.74
C CYS A 215 -21.60 31.26 -2.82
N THR A 216 -20.97 31.91 -1.84
CA THR A 216 -20.81 33.38 -1.83
C THR A 216 -19.62 33.80 -2.68
N CYS A 217 -18.49 33.10 -2.55
CA CYS A 217 -17.23 33.50 -3.15
C CYS A 217 -17.01 32.93 -4.56
N TRP A 218 -17.59 31.76 -4.86
CA TRP A 218 -17.41 31.05 -6.14
C TRP A 218 -18.69 30.31 -6.59
N PRO A 219 -19.81 31.03 -6.80
CA PRO A 219 -21.07 30.43 -7.25
C PRO A 219 -20.95 29.68 -8.59
N GLU A 220 -19.95 30.01 -9.40
CA GLU A 220 -19.67 29.41 -10.70
C GLU A 220 -18.86 28.11 -10.66
N SER A 221 -18.31 27.73 -9.51
CA SER A 221 -17.50 26.50 -9.36
C SER A 221 -18.30 25.24 -9.70
N ALA A 222 -17.61 24.19 -10.17
CA ALA A 222 -18.26 22.92 -10.47
C ALA A 222 -18.94 22.32 -9.23
N TYR A 223 -18.32 22.46 -8.06
CA TYR A 223 -18.88 21.98 -6.79
C TYR A 223 -20.18 22.70 -6.43
N VAL A 224 -20.26 24.04 -6.52
CA VAL A 224 -21.51 24.76 -6.23
C VAL A 224 -22.60 24.43 -7.23
N LYS A 225 -22.27 24.31 -8.53
CA LYS A 225 -23.24 23.86 -9.55
C LYS A 225 -23.79 22.46 -9.24
N PHE A 226 -22.94 21.55 -8.78
CA PHE A 226 -23.36 20.23 -8.31
C PHE A 226 -24.31 20.34 -7.11
N LEU A 227 -23.98 21.13 -6.08
CA LEU A 227 -24.86 21.34 -4.92
C LEU A 227 -26.24 21.90 -5.31
N MET A 228 -26.27 22.87 -6.22
CA MET A 228 -27.51 23.43 -6.76
C MET A 228 -28.36 22.36 -7.45
N SER A 229 -27.74 21.55 -8.31
CA SER A 229 -28.43 20.46 -9.00
C SER A 229 -28.91 19.36 -8.05
N ALA A 230 -28.11 18.99 -7.04
CA ALA A 230 -28.41 17.93 -6.10
C ALA A 230 -29.49 18.32 -5.08
N SER A 231 -29.51 19.59 -4.66
CA SER A 231 -30.54 20.13 -3.78
C SER A 231 -31.86 20.45 -4.50
N GLY A 232 -31.84 20.55 -5.83
CA GLY A 232 -32.98 21.01 -6.63
C GLY A 232 -33.22 22.52 -6.52
N ALA A 233 -32.30 23.28 -5.92
CA ALA A 233 -32.39 24.72 -5.84
C ALA A 233 -32.23 25.35 -7.24
N THR A 234 -33.05 26.34 -7.55
CA THR A 234 -33.00 27.06 -8.84
C THR A 234 -32.19 28.35 -8.77
N ASP A 235 -31.95 28.85 -7.55
CA ASP A 235 -31.26 30.11 -7.29
C ASP A 235 -30.28 29.98 -6.12
N VAL A 236 -29.08 30.55 -6.29
CA VAL A 236 -27.98 30.41 -5.31
C VAL A 236 -28.20 31.23 -4.05
N ASP A 237 -28.94 32.35 -4.13
CA ASP A 237 -29.25 33.17 -2.96
C ASP A 237 -30.31 32.47 -2.08
N ASP A 238 -31.31 31.85 -2.70
CA ASP A 238 -32.28 31.00 -1.97
C ASP A 238 -31.59 29.81 -1.29
N PHE A 239 -30.64 29.15 -1.98
CA PHE A 239 -29.87 28.05 -1.40
C PHE A 239 -29.01 28.51 -0.22
N LYS A 240 -28.32 29.66 -0.33
CA LYS A 240 -27.58 30.27 0.79
C LYS A 240 -28.49 30.58 1.97
N ALA A 241 -29.68 31.12 1.72
CA ALA A 241 -30.66 31.40 2.77
C ALA A 241 -31.09 30.11 3.50
N ALA A 242 -31.23 29.01 2.77
CA ALA A 242 -31.52 27.70 3.36
C ALA A 242 -30.37 27.17 4.23
N LEU A 243 -29.11 27.31 3.82
CA LEU A 243 -27.93 26.85 4.59
C LEU A 243 -27.82 27.49 5.99
N ILE A 244 -28.40 28.68 6.17
CA ILE A 244 -28.41 29.41 7.45
C ILE A 244 -29.78 29.40 8.14
N ASN A 245 -30.73 28.59 7.66
CA ASN A 245 -32.01 28.38 8.34
C ASN A 245 -31.82 27.38 9.50
N PRO A 246 -32.12 27.74 10.76
CA PRO A 246 -31.98 26.83 11.90
C PRO A 246 -32.77 25.52 11.76
N GLU A 247 -33.87 25.51 11.02
CA GLU A 247 -34.67 24.28 10.80
C GLU A 247 -33.89 23.19 10.03
N ASN A 248 -32.84 23.56 9.31
CA ASN A 248 -32.01 22.61 8.56
C ASN A 248 -30.91 21.97 9.43
N TYR A 249 -30.67 22.46 10.65
CA TYR A 249 -29.69 21.91 11.59
C TYR A 249 -30.33 20.78 12.42
N THR A 250 -30.86 19.77 11.75
CA THR A 250 -31.57 18.65 12.38
C THR A 250 -30.63 17.60 12.97
N GLN A 251 -29.42 17.52 12.45
CA GLN A 251 -28.40 16.57 12.87
C GLN A 251 -27.64 17.09 14.10
N PRO A 252 -27.34 16.23 15.11
CA PRO A 252 -26.50 16.62 16.23
C PRO A 252 -25.11 17.06 15.76
N PHE A 253 -24.63 18.20 16.26
CA PHE A 253 -23.26 18.67 16.08
C PHE A 253 -22.68 19.17 17.40
N LYS A 254 -21.37 19.28 17.48
CA LYS A 254 -20.68 19.85 18.63
C LYS A 254 -19.46 20.62 18.18
N MET A 255 -19.34 21.87 18.61
CA MET A 255 -18.16 22.67 18.32
C MET A 255 -16.93 22.05 19.00
N ASN A 256 -15.91 21.82 18.20
CA ASN A 256 -14.63 21.28 18.62
C ASN A 256 -13.51 21.95 17.83
N ASP A 257 -12.29 21.67 18.25
CA ASP A 257 -11.12 21.90 17.43
C ASP A 257 -11.17 20.94 16.22
N ALA A 258 -11.38 21.48 15.01
CA ALA A 258 -11.50 20.70 13.78
C ALA A 258 -10.15 20.10 13.34
N PHE A 259 -9.02 20.50 13.94
CA PHE A 259 -7.73 19.83 13.75
C PHE A 259 -7.77 18.35 14.19
N ILE A 260 -8.77 17.96 14.97
CA ILE A 260 -8.98 16.59 15.45
C ILE A 260 -10.26 16.01 14.81
N GLY A 261 -10.35 16.05 13.48
CA GLY A 261 -11.47 15.48 12.71
C GLY A 261 -11.40 13.96 12.54
N ILE A 262 -12.26 13.40 11.68
CA ILE A 262 -12.09 12.03 11.18
C ILE A 262 -10.94 12.04 10.18
N GLU A 263 -9.87 11.30 10.50
CA GLU A 263 -8.71 11.10 9.66
C GLU A 263 -8.83 9.77 8.90
N PRO A 264 -8.87 9.80 7.55
CA PRO A 264 -8.79 8.59 6.75
C PRO A 264 -7.32 8.14 6.63
N LYS A 265 -7.05 6.91 7.02
CA LYS A 265 -5.79 6.22 6.70
C LYS A 265 -5.78 5.81 5.23
N THR A 266 -4.59 5.78 4.64
CA THR A 266 -4.42 5.33 3.27
C THR A 266 -4.33 3.80 3.20
N CYS A 267 -5.21 3.19 2.43
CA CYS A 267 -5.06 1.80 1.99
C CYS A 267 -4.31 1.79 0.64
N ARG A 268 -3.30 0.93 0.48
CA ARG A 268 -2.49 0.88 -0.75
C ARG A 268 -2.54 -0.51 -1.35
N LEU A 269 -3.03 -0.59 -2.58
CA LEU A 269 -3.20 -1.83 -3.32
C LEU A 269 -2.33 -1.78 -4.56
N GLU A 270 -1.57 -2.83 -4.79
CA GLU A 270 -0.70 -2.95 -5.96
C GLU A 270 -1.25 -4.02 -6.88
N TYR A 271 -1.51 -3.63 -8.12
CA TYR A 271 -1.86 -4.57 -9.16
C TYR A 271 -0.64 -5.40 -9.54
N VAL A 272 -0.70 -6.70 -9.23
CA VAL A 272 0.26 -7.70 -9.67
C VAL A 272 -0.42 -8.61 -10.69
N PRO A 273 0.03 -8.59 -11.97
CA PRO A 273 -0.51 -9.48 -12.99
C PRO A 273 -0.41 -10.96 -12.57
N PRO A 274 -1.35 -11.82 -12.98
CA PRO A 274 -1.32 -13.25 -12.61
C PRO A 274 -0.02 -13.98 -13.01
N ILE A 275 0.65 -13.51 -14.06
CA ILE A 275 1.93 -14.07 -14.54
C ILE A 275 3.15 -13.55 -13.78
N ALA A 276 3.03 -12.41 -13.08
CA ALA A 276 4.11 -11.86 -12.29
C ALA A 276 4.14 -12.56 -10.93
N HIS A 277 5.29 -13.11 -10.55
CA HIS A 277 5.49 -13.69 -9.22
C HIS A 277 6.12 -12.61 -8.34
N LYS A 278 5.34 -12.10 -7.38
CA LYS A 278 5.82 -11.16 -6.37
C LYS A 278 5.55 -11.76 -5.00
N THR A 279 6.60 -11.89 -4.20
CA THR A 279 6.50 -12.42 -2.84
C THR A 279 6.70 -11.32 -1.81
N VAL A 280 5.78 -11.20 -0.86
CA VAL A 280 5.83 -10.18 0.20
C VAL A 280 5.99 -10.84 1.58
N GLY A 281 7.06 -10.49 2.28
CA GLY A 281 7.29 -10.90 3.67
C GLY A 281 6.57 -9.97 4.64
N ILE A 282 5.72 -10.50 5.53
CA ILE A 282 5.01 -9.71 6.56
C ILE A 282 5.40 -10.21 7.94
N VAL A 283 6.03 -9.33 8.75
CA VAL A 283 6.56 -9.63 10.08
C VAL A 283 5.69 -8.99 11.16
N PHE A 284 5.25 -9.79 12.14
CA PHE A 284 4.56 -9.32 13.34
C PHE A 284 4.75 -10.28 14.51
N SER A 285 4.86 -9.76 15.75
CA SER A 285 5.16 -10.59 16.93
C SER A 285 4.14 -10.51 18.06
N THR A 286 3.09 -9.67 17.94
CA THR A 286 2.07 -9.49 18.99
C THR A 286 0.64 -9.51 18.44
N PRO A 287 -0.38 -9.74 19.29
CA PRO A 287 -1.79 -9.59 18.90
C PRO A 287 -2.14 -8.18 18.38
N ALA A 288 -1.49 -7.13 18.91
CA ALA A 288 -1.70 -5.77 18.44
C ALA A 288 -1.15 -5.58 17.01
N ALA A 289 0.05 -6.09 16.74
CA ALA A 289 0.65 -6.08 15.40
C ALA A 289 -0.16 -6.94 14.41
N ARG A 290 -0.67 -8.08 14.86
CA ARG A 290 -1.52 -8.99 14.08
C ARG A 290 -2.76 -8.28 13.52
N ALA A 291 -3.42 -7.42 14.30
CA ALA A 291 -4.59 -6.68 13.82
C ALA A 291 -4.29 -5.82 12.57
N TRP A 292 -3.09 -5.24 12.49
CA TRP A 292 -2.66 -4.54 11.27
C TRP A 292 -2.20 -5.49 10.16
N ALA A 293 -1.56 -6.61 10.52
CA ALA A 293 -1.18 -7.65 9.55
C ALA A 293 -2.40 -8.19 8.78
N GLU A 294 -3.56 -8.34 9.43
CA GLU A 294 -4.83 -8.72 8.79
C GLU A 294 -5.18 -7.78 7.62
N SER A 295 -5.06 -6.46 7.83
CA SER A 295 -5.31 -5.47 6.79
C SER A 295 -4.27 -5.52 5.67
N LEU A 296 -2.98 -5.67 6.01
CA LEU A 296 -1.92 -5.77 5.01
C LEU A 296 -2.06 -7.03 4.15
N LEU A 297 -2.41 -8.18 4.73
CA LEU A 297 -2.58 -9.43 3.99
C LEU A 297 -3.72 -9.32 2.96
N LEU A 298 -4.85 -8.71 3.33
CA LEU A 298 -5.94 -8.47 2.37
C LEU A 298 -5.55 -7.56 1.22
N GLN A 299 -4.61 -6.63 1.45
CA GLN A 299 -4.09 -5.73 0.42
C GLN A 299 -3.14 -6.43 -0.57
N LYS A 300 -2.57 -7.60 -0.24
CA LYS A 300 -1.64 -8.34 -1.10
C LYS A 300 -2.38 -9.28 -2.07
N ILE A 301 -3.21 -8.68 -2.93
CA ILE A 301 -3.99 -9.38 -3.95
C ILE A 301 -3.06 -9.99 -5.01
N ASN A 302 -3.27 -11.27 -5.35
CA ASN A 302 -2.50 -12.04 -6.35
C ASN A 302 -0.97 -12.16 -6.09
N CYS A 303 -0.50 -11.70 -4.94
CA CYS A 303 0.88 -11.87 -4.47
C CYS A 303 1.03 -13.19 -3.72
N ASP A 304 2.24 -13.73 -3.70
CA ASP A 304 2.63 -14.74 -2.73
C ASP A 304 3.01 -14.04 -1.42
N VAL A 305 2.68 -14.62 -0.27
CA VAL A 305 3.00 -14.01 1.03
C VAL A 305 3.79 -14.95 1.93
N LEU A 306 4.88 -14.45 2.50
CA LEU A 306 5.64 -15.14 3.55
C LEU A 306 5.29 -14.50 4.90
N ILE A 307 4.54 -15.22 5.71
CA ILE A 307 4.14 -14.75 7.04
C ILE A 307 5.23 -15.09 8.05
N ILE A 308 5.77 -14.09 8.73
CA ILE A 308 6.85 -14.22 9.71
C ILE A 308 6.32 -13.85 11.09
N ALA A 309 5.89 -14.85 11.86
CA ALA A 309 5.17 -14.63 13.11
C ALA A 309 5.34 -15.78 14.12
N PRO A 310 5.08 -15.56 15.41
CA PRO A 310 4.93 -16.62 16.40
C PRO A 310 3.78 -17.60 16.04
N PRO A 311 3.94 -18.91 16.30
CA PRO A 311 2.97 -19.92 15.88
C PRO A 311 1.57 -19.76 16.50
N ASP A 312 1.48 -19.20 17.71
CA ASP A 312 0.23 -18.93 18.41
C ASP A 312 -0.60 -17.80 17.78
N LEU A 313 0.02 -16.95 16.97
CA LEU A 313 -0.66 -15.84 16.29
C LEU A 313 -1.23 -16.20 14.92
N VAL A 314 -0.84 -17.34 14.34
CA VAL A 314 -1.18 -17.71 12.96
C VAL A 314 -1.83 -19.10 12.84
N PRO A 315 -2.95 -19.37 13.53
CA PRO A 315 -3.68 -20.61 13.33
C PRO A 315 -4.21 -20.73 11.90
N ASP A 316 -4.31 -21.95 11.36
CA ASP A 316 -4.68 -22.21 9.95
C ASP A 316 -5.93 -21.48 9.47
N ASP A 317 -7.00 -21.45 10.29
CA ASP A 317 -8.26 -20.77 9.94
C ASP A 317 -8.08 -19.26 9.82
N TRP A 318 -7.22 -18.67 10.65
CA TRP A 318 -6.88 -17.26 10.55
C TRP A 318 -6.10 -16.99 9.26
N VAL A 319 -5.10 -17.82 8.96
CA VAL A 319 -4.28 -17.65 7.75
C VAL A 319 -5.18 -17.67 6.52
N LYS A 320 -6.02 -18.71 6.36
CA LYS A 320 -6.97 -18.83 5.24
C LYS A 320 -7.91 -17.63 5.12
N ALA A 321 -8.38 -17.07 6.24
CA ALA A 321 -9.30 -15.94 6.23
C ALA A 321 -8.67 -14.65 5.69
N TRP A 322 -7.41 -14.40 6.02
CA TRP A 322 -6.72 -13.14 5.72
C TRP A 322 -5.81 -13.21 4.48
N THR A 323 -5.41 -14.40 4.04
CA THR A 323 -4.70 -14.61 2.77
C THR A 323 -5.64 -14.93 1.60
N ARG A 324 -6.97 -14.81 1.77
CA ARG A 324 -7.99 -15.19 0.78
C ARG A 324 -7.87 -14.49 -0.59
N HIS A 325 -7.14 -13.38 -0.68
CA HIS A 325 -6.89 -12.67 -1.93
C HIS A 325 -5.48 -12.88 -2.49
N CYS A 326 -4.58 -13.47 -1.69
CA CYS A 326 -3.23 -13.85 -2.08
C CYS A 326 -3.26 -15.04 -3.05
N ARG A 327 -2.19 -15.20 -3.83
CA ARG A 327 -1.99 -16.35 -4.71
C ARG A 327 -1.61 -17.59 -3.93
N ASN A 328 -0.59 -17.46 -3.09
CA ASN A 328 -0.12 -18.50 -2.18
C ASN A 328 0.36 -17.88 -0.86
N TRP A 329 0.55 -18.71 0.16
CA TRP A 329 1.14 -18.29 1.42
C TRP A 329 2.02 -19.38 2.04
N THR A 330 3.11 -18.94 2.69
CA THR A 330 3.99 -19.77 3.50
C THR A 330 4.21 -19.11 4.86
N ILE A 331 4.72 -19.85 5.83
CA ILE A 331 4.93 -19.36 7.20
C ILE A 331 6.34 -19.69 7.66
N GLN A 332 7.06 -18.67 8.14
CA GLN A 332 8.31 -18.81 8.87
C GLN A 332 8.10 -18.40 10.32
N TYR A 333 8.33 -19.33 11.25
CA TYR A 333 8.02 -19.08 12.65
C TYR A 333 9.10 -18.27 13.38
N LEU A 334 8.66 -17.22 14.07
CA LEU A 334 9.46 -16.55 15.11
C LEU A 334 9.34 -17.33 16.41
N ARG A 335 10.47 -17.75 16.98
CA ARG A 335 10.50 -18.46 18.27
C ARG A 335 11.31 -17.66 19.26
N ASP A 336 10.72 -17.35 20.41
CA ASP A 336 11.34 -16.53 21.47
C ASP A 336 11.87 -15.18 20.96
N GLY A 337 11.15 -14.59 19.98
CA GLY A 337 11.55 -13.33 19.34
C GLY A 337 12.78 -13.44 18.44
N ILE A 338 13.17 -14.67 18.04
CA ILE A 338 14.32 -14.94 17.18
C ILE A 338 13.82 -15.48 15.84
N LEU A 339 14.29 -14.86 14.75
CA LEU A 339 14.18 -15.37 13.39
C LEU A 339 15.41 -16.20 13.04
N LYS A 340 15.18 -17.40 12.51
CA LYS A 340 16.26 -18.22 11.89
C LYS A 340 16.41 -17.87 10.42
N GLU A 341 17.65 -17.96 9.95
CA GLU A 341 18.03 -17.82 8.54
C GLU A 341 17.48 -16.55 7.85
N PRO A 342 17.82 -15.34 8.36
CA PRO A 342 17.32 -14.10 7.78
C PRO A 342 17.71 -13.91 6.30
N LEU A 343 18.88 -14.36 5.85
CA LEU A 343 19.24 -14.26 4.42
C LEU A 343 18.39 -15.17 3.54
N GLU A 344 18.07 -16.37 4.01
CA GLU A 344 17.16 -17.28 3.30
C GLU A 344 15.76 -16.69 3.19
N VAL A 345 15.23 -16.11 4.28
CA VAL A 345 13.95 -15.40 4.28
C VAL A 345 13.96 -14.24 3.29
N LEU A 346 15.01 -13.41 3.33
CA LEU A 346 15.12 -12.28 2.41
C LEU A 346 15.30 -12.72 0.95
N ALA A 347 15.88 -13.89 0.71
CA ALA A 347 16.09 -14.39 -0.64
C ALA A 347 14.77 -14.74 -1.36
N GLN A 348 13.76 -15.14 -0.59
CA GLN A 348 12.45 -15.58 -1.06
C GLN A 348 11.46 -14.43 -1.31
N ILE A 349 11.78 -13.19 -0.90
CA ILE A 349 10.85 -12.05 -0.94
C ILE A 349 11.36 -10.91 -1.81
N ASP A 350 10.43 -10.14 -2.34
CA ASP A 350 10.68 -8.88 -3.09
C ASP A 350 10.45 -7.64 -2.22
N GLU A 351 9.54 -7.76 -1.25
CA GLU A 351 9.14 -6.70 -0.33
C GLU A 351 9.08 -7.24 1.10
N LEU A 352 9.56 -6.45 2.07
CA LEU A 352 9.50 -6.76 3.49
C LEU A 352 8.67 -5.69 4.22
N CYS A 353 7.61 -6.13 4.91
CA CYS A 353 6.79 -5.29 5.78
C CYS A 353 6.99 -5.71 7.24
N VAL A 354 7.52 -4.83 8.08
CA VAL A 354 7.69 -5.05 9.52
C VAL A 354 6.69 -4.22 10.30
N ILE A 355 5.96 -4.84 11.23
CA ILE A 355 4.98 -4.16 12.09
C ILE A 355 5.52 -4.09 13.52
N ALA A 356 5.44 -2.92 14.14
CA ALA A 356 5.79 -2.70 15.54
C ALA A 356 4.97 -3.60 16.47
N ASP A 357 5.53 -3.99 17.61
CA ASP A 357 4.84 -4.83 18.59
C ASP A 357 3.84 -4.04 19.46
N GLN A 358 4.04 -2.73 19.62
CA GLN A 358 3.23 -1.85 20.46
C GLN A 358 3.29 -0.37 20.03
N LYS A 359 2.35 0.45 20.53
CA LYS A 359 2.39 1.91 20.36
C LYS A 359 3.55 2.51 21.19
N CYS A 360 4.38 3.34 20.57
CA CYS A 360 5.49 4.04 21.22
C CYS A 360 5.40 5.59 21.11
N PRO A 361 4.34 6.23 21.62
CA PRO A 361 4.07 7.65 21.39
C PRO A 361 5.12 8.60 21.98
N LYS A 362 5.96 8.15 22.93
CA LYS A 362 6.95 8.97 23.63
C LYS A 362 8.41 8.61 23.32
N ARG A 363 8.65 7.61 22.45
CA ARG A 363 10.00 7.09 22.19
C ARG A 363 10.29 7.07 20.71
N ILE A 364 10.69 8.23 20.19
CA ILE A 364 11.03 8.43 18.77
C ILE A 364 12.19 7.54 18.25
N PHE A 365 12.91 6.83 19.11
CA PHE A 365 14.02 5.92 18.75
C PHE A 365 13.77 4.46 19.10
N ASP A 366 12.55 4.10 19.50
CA ASP A 366 12.22 2.71 19.82
C ASP A 366 11.27 2.18 18.76
N LEU A 367 11.79 1.36 17.84
CA LEU A 367 10.97 0.68 16.84
C LEU A 367 10.08 -0.40 17.46
N ALA A 368 10.22 -0.70 18.76
CA ALA A 368 9.37 -1.67 19.46
C ALA A 368 9.26 -3.00 18.72
N ILE A 369 10.40 -3.53 18.27
CA ILE A 369 10.53 -4.84 17.64
C ILE A 369 11.74 -5.57 18.24
N PRO A 370 11.80 -6.91 18.20
CA PRO A 370 12.94 -7.66 18.71
C PRO A 370 14.24 -7.39 17.93
N ASP A 371 15.39 -7.54 18.59
CA ASP A 371 16.71 -7.29 18.00
C ASP A 371 16.96 -8.08 16.71
N SER A 372 16.45 -9.33 16.60
CA SER A 372 16.60 -10.12 15.37
C SER A 372 15.79 -9.55 14.19
N ILE A 373 14.67 -8.88 14.47
CA ILE A 373 13.85 -8.23 13.44
C ILE A 373 14.44 -6.88 13.06
N GLU A 374 15.07 -6.16 13.99
CA GLU A 374 15.89 -5.00 13.64
C GLU A 374 17.02 -5.37 12.66
N GLU A 375 17.69 -6.49 12.92
CA GLU A 375 18.75 -7.01 12.04
C GLU A 375 18.21 -7.43 10.67
N LEU A 376 17.05 -8.11 10.60
CA LEU A 376 16.38 -8.43 9.34
C LEU A 376 16.02 -7.17 8.55
N LEU A 377 15.44 -6.18 9.22
CA LEU A 377 15.03 -4.91 8.60
C LEU A 377 16.24 -4.16 8.03
N TRP A 378 17.33 -4.08 8.81
CA TRP A 378 18.59 -3.48 8.35
C TRP A 378 19.19 -4.25 7.18
N LEU A 379 19.22 -5.59 7.24
CA LEU A 379 19.71 -6.44 6.16
C LEU A 379 18.92 -6.21 4.87
N ALA A 380 17.59 -6.14 4.93
CA ALA A 380 16.76 -5.86 3.76
C ALA A 380 17.11 -4.51 3.11
N MET A 381 17.34 -3.46 3.92
CA MET A 381 17.74 -2.13 3.44
C MET A 381 19.14 -2.12 2.83
N ASP A 382 20.11 -2.78 3.48
CA ASP A 382 21.49 -2.90 3.00
C ASP A 382 21.54 -3.66 1.65
N LEU A 383 20.66 -4.66 1.50
CA LEU A 383 20.50 -5.47 0.30
C LEU A 383 19.58 -4.84 -0.77
N ARG A 384 19.08 -3.62 -0.54
CA ARG A 384 18.24 -2.85 -1.47
C ARG A 384 16.89 -3.50 -1.79
N LEU A 385 16.32 -4.28 -0.87
CA LEU A 385 14.93 -4.73 -0.97
C LEU A 385 13.95 -3.61 -0.60
N ASP A 386 12.70 -3.69 -1.07
CA ASP A 386 11.64 -2.76 -0.66
C ASP A 386 11.22 -3.07 0.78
N ALA A 387 11.84 -2.38 1.73
CA ALA A 387 11.64 -2.61 3.16
C ALA A 387 10.80 -1.47 3.79
N LYS A 388 9.69 -1.85 4.41
CA LYS A 388 8.70 -0.94 5.02
C LYS A 388 8.54 -1.26 6.49
N TYR A 389 8.41 -0.23 7.31
CA TYR A 389 8.10 -0.34 8.73
C TYR A 389 6.77 0.35 9.02
N PHE A 390 5.90 -0.32 9.76
CA PHE A 390 4.59 0.15 10.18
C PHE A 390 4.47 0.17 11.70
N PHE A 391 3.84 1.20 12.24
CA PHE A 391 3.36 1.20 13.62
C PHE A 391 2.11 0.29 13.74
N VAL A 392 1.75 -0.08 14.96
CA VAL A 392 0.53 -0.90 15.22
C VAL A 392 -0.78 -0.23 14.81
N ASP A 393 -0.77 1.09 14.59
CA ASP A 393 -1.94 1.81 14.06
C ASP A 393 -1.95 1.88 12.53
N GLY A 394 -0.98 1.28 11.85
CA GLY A 394 -0.87 1.23 10.41
C GLY A 394 -0.14 2.40 9.76
N THR A 395 0.26 3.41 10.53
CA THR A 395 1.09 4.49 10.01
C THR A 395 2.47 3.95 9.63
N GLN A 396 2.95 4.29 8.43
CA GLN A 396 4.27 3.88 7.96
C GLN A 396 5.35 4.88 8.41
N LEU A 397 6.50 4.37 8.90
CA LEU A 397 7.67 5.20 9.16
C LEU A 397 8.53 5.31 7.90
N SER A 398 8.73 6.52 7.38
CA SER A 398 9.47 6.74 6.15
C SER A 398 10.99 6.54 6.27
N ASN A 399 11.57 6.67 7.47
CA ASN A 399 13.02 6.55 7.67
C ASN A 399 13.37 5.78 8.97
N PRO A 400 13.19 4.45 8.97
CA PRO A 400 13.59 3.59 10.10
C PRO A 400 15.12 3.52 10.29
N GLU A 401 15.93 3.78 9.25
CA GLU A 401 17.41 3.67 9.30
C GLU A 401 18.02 4.52 10.41
N SER A 402 17.54 5.76 10.57
CA SER A 402 18.04 6.69 11.59
C SER A 402 17.92 6.13 13.01
N THR A 403 16.88 5.35 13.27
CA THR A 403 16.65 4.68 14.55
C THR A 403 17.52 3.42 14.69
N LEU A 404 17.62 2.61 13.63
CA LEU A 404 18.47 1.41 13.61
C LEU A 404 19.96 1.75 13.84
N VAL A 405 20.46 2.83 13.24
CA VAL A 405 21.83 3.33 13.45
C VAL A 405 22.06 3.69 14.92
N LYS A 406 21.12 4.40 15.54
CA LYS A 406 21.22 4.78 16.97
C LYS A 406 21.21 3.58 17.91
N ARG A 407 20.57 2.49 17.49
CA ARG A 407 20.55 1.21 18.21
C ARG A 407 21.71 0.27 17.87
N ASN A 408 22.71 0.76 17.13
CA ASN A 408 23.93 0.01 16.79
C ASN A 408 23.66 -1.27 15.96
N VAL A 409 22.52 -1.33 15.26
CA VAL A 409 22.15 -2.45 14.38
C VAL A 409 23.16 -2.67 13.24
N PRO A 410 23.67 -1.63 12.56
CA PRO A 410 24.64 -1.81 11.47
C PRO A 410 25.90 -2.57 11.92
N GLN A 411 26.36 -2.31 13.14
CA GLN A 411 27.54 -2.95 13.72
C GLN A 411 27.27 -4.41 14.07
N ARG A 412 26.06 -4.76 14.56
CA ARG A 412 25.67 -6.15 14.80
C ARG A 412 25.63 -6.94 13.49
N VAL A 413 25.01 -6.37 12.46
CA VAL A 413 24.93 -6.98 11.12
C VAL A 413 26.33 -7.12 10.50
N THR A 414 27.18 -6.10 10.60
CA THR A 414 28.58 -6.15 10.12
C THR A 414 29.37 -7.25 10.83
N ALA A 415 29.22 -7.41 12.15
CA ALA A 415 29.89 -8.47 12.89
C ALA A 415 29.48 -9.87 12.40
N ASN A 416 28.20 -10.07 12.07
CA ASN A 416 27.72 -11.32 11.47
C ASN A 416 28.26 -11.53 10.05
N ARG A 417 28.29 -10.48 9.22
CA ARG A 417 28.89 -10.54 7.88
C ARG A 417 30.36 -10.97 7.92
N ASN A 418 31.16 -10.37 8.81
CA ASN A 418 32.57 -10.73 8.97
C ASN A 418 32.76 -12.20 9.38
N ARG A 419 31.83 -12.77 10.17
CA ARG A 419 31.85 -14.19 10.54
C ARG A 419 31.57 -15.08 9.32
N ARG A 420 30.57 -14.72 8.51
CA ARG A 420 30.25 -15.42 7.25
C ARG A 420 31.43 -15.38 6.28
N GLU A 421 32.02 -14.21 6.07
CA GLU A 421 33.19 -14.03 5.20
C GLU A 421 34.36 -14.90 5.66
N ALA A 422 34.65 -14.92 6.96
CA ALA A 422 35.70 -15.77 7.52
C ALA A 422 35.39 -17.27 7.39
N PHE A 423 34.12 -17.67 7.48
CA PHE A 423 33.71 -19.05 7.28
C PHE A 423 33.84 -19.46 5.81
N THR A 424 33.30 -18.66 4.89
CA THR A 424 33.36 -18.91 3.44
C THR A 424 34.79 -19.06 2.95
N ARG A 425 35.72 -18.19 3.40
CA ARG A 425 37.16 -18.28 3.06
C ARG A 425 37.86 -19.55 3.54
N ARG A 426 37.28 -20.28 4.50
CA ARG A 426 37.85 -21.54 5.01
C ARG A 426 37.36 -22.75 4.25
N LEU A 427 36.39 -22.59 3.35
CA LEU A 427 35.90 -23.68 2.51
C LEU A 427 36.92 -23.93 1.39
N ASN A 428 37.23 -25.21 1.14
CA ASN A 428 38.03 -25.60 -0.02
C ASN A 428 37.17 -25.60 -1.29
N GLU A 429 35.93 -26.06 -1.16
CA GLU A 429 34.96 -26.14 -2.25
C GLU A 429 33.53 -25.90 -1.76
N ILE A 430 32.70 -25.41 -2.68
CA ILE A 430 31.24 -25.35 -2.57
C ILE A 430 30.68 -26.16 -3.74
N ARG A 431 29.77 -27.07 -3.45
CA ARG A 431 29.08 -27.91 -4.43
C ARG A 431 27.67 -27.38 -4.64
N LEU A 432 27.26 -27.25 -5.90
CA LEU A 432 25.86 -26.99 -6.25
C LEU A 432 25.20 -28.30 -6.64
N SER A 433 24.05 -28.57 -6.02
CA SER A 433 23.17 -29.70 -6.36
C SER A 433 21.85 -29.54 -5.62
N CYS A 434 20.75 -29.71 -6.33
CA CYS A 434 19.43 -29.76 -5.71
C CYS A 434 19.23 -31.09 -4.98
N GLU A 435 18.65 -31.00 -3.78
CA GLU A 435 17.92 -32.06 -3.11
C GLU A 435 16.65 -31.46 -2.51
N LEU A 436 15.60 -32.27 -2.32
CA LEU A 436 14.31 -31.80 -1.80
C LEU A 436 14.49 -31.05 -0.46
N CYS A 437 13.95 -29.84 -0.39
CA CYS A 437 13.99 -28.97 0.79
C CYS A 437 15.42 -28.65 1.27
N SER A 438 16.37 -28.52 0.34
CA SER A 438 17.75 -28.12 0.64
C SER A 438 18.00 -26.65 0.30
N SER A 439 19.23 -26.17 0.51
CA SER A 439 19.67 -24.84 0.04
C SER A 439 20.31 -24.89 -1.36
N GLY A 440 20.43 -26.07 -1.97
CA GLY A 440 21.20 -26.28 -3.19
C GLY A 440 22.73 -26.19 -3.00
N LEU A 441 23.22 -25.92 -1.79
CA LEU A 441 24.63 -25.69 -1.49
C LEU A 441 25.18 -26.71 -0.49
N TRP A 442 26.35 -27.27 -0.81
CA TRP A 442 26.99 -28.31 0.00
C TRP A 442 28.50 -28.09 0.12
N ASN A 443 29.10 -28.57 1.20
CA ASN A 443 30.56 -28.59 1.35
C ASN A 443 31.18 -29.90 0.85
N GLU A 444 32.52 -29.98 0.90
CA GLU A 444 33.28 -31.16 0.47
C GLU A 444 32.92 -32.47 1.20
N LYS A 445 32.34 -32.34 2.40
CA LYS A 445 31.91 -33.46 3.26
C LYS A 445 30.45 -33.86 3.01
N GLY A 446 29.77 -33.24 2.04
CA GLY A 446 28.35 -33.47 1.77
C GLY A 446 27.43 -32.89 2.84
N GLN A 447 27.87 -31.87 3.59
CA GLN A 447 27.01 -31.16 4.54
C GLN A 447 26.39 -29.94 3.85
N MET A 448 25.08 -29.78 4.02
CA MET A 448 24.35 -28.63 3.49
C MET A 448 24.84 -27.32 4.11
N LEU A 449 24.96 -26.29 3.29
CA LEU A 449 25.43 -24.96 3.66
C LEU A 449 24.27 -23.95 3.58
N ALA A 450 23.73 -23.54 4.72
CA ALA A 450 22.75 -22.46 4.75
C ALA A 450 23.33 -21.15 4.22
N TYR A 451 22.52 -20.34 3.53
CA TYR A 451 22.93 -19.04 3.01
C TYR A 451 23.44 -18.11 4.12
N ASP A 452 22.84 -18.19 5.31
CA ASP A 452 23.23 -17.44 6.50
C ASP A 452 24.60 -17.79 7.09
N LEU A 453 25.25 -18.85 6.60
CA LEU A 453 26.63 -19.19 6.94
C LEU A 453 27.65 -18.60 5.96
N LEU A 454 27.20 -18.16 4.79
CA LEU A 454 28.07 -17.81 3.67
C LEU A 454 28.03 -16.30 3.37
N ASP A 455 29.16 -15.74 2.94
CA ASP A 455 29.23 -14.40 2.36
C ASP A 455 29.28 -14.53 0.83
N LEU A 456 28.11 -14.76 0.24
CA LEU A 456 27.92 -14.81 -1.22
C LEU A 456 27.24 -13.51 -1.69
N PRO A 457 27.43 -13.11 -2.97
CA PRO A 457 26.63 -12.04 -3.56
C PRO A 457 25.13 -12.34 -3.44
N PHE A 458 24.37 -11.43 -2.84
CA PHE A 458 22.96 -11.70 -2.52
C PHE A 458 22.09 -11.98 -3.76
N VAL A 459 22.41 -11.36 -4.91
CA VAL A 459 21.73 -11.67 -6.19
C VAL A 459 21.88 -13.15 -6.56
N LEU A 460 23.06 -13.74 -6.32
CA LEU A 460 23.28 -15.17 -6.56
C LEU A 460 22.56 -16.02 -5.51
N VAL A 461 22.51 -15.59 -4.25
CA VAL A 461 21.71 -16.27 -3.21
C VAL A 461 20.23 -16.35 -3.64
N ARG A 462 19.64 -15.24 -4.11
CA ARG A 462 18.26 -15.23 -4.63
C ARG A 462 18.08 -16.19 -5.80
N ARG A 463 19.04 -16.21 -6.73
CA ARG A 463 19.00 -17.06 -7.92
C ARG A 463 19.10 -18.55 -7.57
N ILE A 464 19.98 -18.92 -6.63
CA ILE A 464 20.10 -20.29 -6.12
C ILE A 464 18.83 -20.71 -5.39
N ALA A 465 18.27 -19.83 -4.54
CA ALA A 465 17.03 -20.12 -3.82
C ALA A 465 15.85 -20.32 -4.78
N ALA A 466 15.73 -19.50 -5.82
CA ALA A 466 14.71 -19.66 -6.86
C ALA A 466 14.90 -20.94 -7.67
N TRP A 467 16.14 -21.26 -8.05
CA TRP A 467 16.50 -22.51 -8.75
C TRP A 467 16.14 -23.75 -7.91
N GLN A 468 16.49 -23.76 -6.63
CA GLN A 468 16.13 -24.83 -5.70
C GLN A 468 14.61 -24.93 -5.47
N HIS A 469 13.91 -23.80 -5.39
CA HIS A 469 12.45 -23.81 -5.25
C HIS A 469 11.74 -24.36 -6.49
N ASP A 470 12.20 -23.99 -7.70
CA ASP A 470 11.70 -24.56 -8.97
C ASP A 470 11.92 -26.08 -9.03
N PHE A 471 13.05 -26.57 -8.52
CA PHE A 471 13.28 -28.01 -8.35
C PHE A 471 12.28 -28.63 -7.37
N ASP A 472 12.12 -28.04 -6.19
CA ASP A 472 11.24 -28.57 -5.15
C ASP A 472 9.78 -28.66 -5.65
N GLU A 473 9.26 -27.62 -6.31
CA GLU A 473 7.90 -27.63 -6.88
C GLU A 473 7.75 -28.66 -8.00
N THR A 474 8.81 -28.89 -8.79
CA THR A 474 8.77 -29.79 -9.94
C THR A 474 8.92 -31.26 -9.55
N GLU A 475 9.75 -31.56 -8.55
CA GLU A 475 10.03 -32.93 -8.09
C GLU A 475 9.13 -33.37 -6.92
N ASN A 476 8.38 -32.44 -6.30
CA ASN A 476 7.41 -32.79 -5.27
C ASN A 476 6.32 -33.72 -5.87
N PRO A 477 6.09 -34.93 -5.30
CA PRO A 477 5.26 -35.93 -5.95
C PRO A 477 3.81 -35.48 -6.26
N PRO A 478 3.31 -35.72 -7.49
CA PRO A 478 3.99 -36.37 -8.61
C PRO A 478 4.93 -35.39 -9.35
N ALA A 479 6.13 -35.86 -9.69
CA ALA A 479 7.09 -35.06 -10.46
C ALA A 479 6.51 -34.65 -11.81
N THR A 480 6.72 -33.38 -12.20
CA THR A 480 6.12 -32.77 -13.40
C THR A 480 7.13 -32.31 -14.45
N GLY A 481 8.43 -32.43 -14.18
CA GLY A 481 9.50 -31.97 -15.05
C GLY A 481 9.58 -32.77 -16.36
N ASP A 482 9.60 -32.07 -17.49
CA ASP A 482 9.86 -32.63 -18.82
C ASP A 482 11.34 -32.48 -19.22
N ASP A 483 11.74 -33.10 -20.33
CA ASP A 483 13.13 -33.04 -20.81
C ASP A 483 13.61 -31.59 -21.04
N ALA A 484 12.71 -30.71 -21.49
CA ALA A 484 13.02 -29.30 -21.75
C ALA A 484 13.20 -28.51 -20.44
N TRP A 485 12.48 -28.85 -19.39
CA TRP A 485 12.70 -28.30 -18.06
C TRP A 485 14.04 -28.75 -17.50
N TRP A 486 14.38 -30.05 -17.57
CA TRP A 486 15.68 -30.56 -17.11
C TRP A 486 16.86 -29.91 -17.81
N GLU A 487 16.78 -29.74 -19.14
CA GLU A 487 17.83 -29.05 -19.90
C GLU A 487 18.00 -27.58 -19.45
N ARG A 488 16.89 -26.84 -19.28
CA ARG A 488 16.95 -25.46 -18.77
C ARG A 488 17.49 -25.39 -17.34
N HIS A 489 17.11 -26.35 -16.50
CA HIS A 489 17.51 -26.41 -15.10
C HIS A 489 18.99 -26.73 -14.94
N GLU A 490 19.55 -27.61 -15.79
CA GLU A 490 20.99 -27.90 -15.86
C GLU A 490 21.79 -26.69 -16.40
N GLN A 491 21.28 -26.01 -17.43
CA GLN A 491 21.91 -24.78 -17.95
C GLN A 491 21.97 -23.68 -16.88
N GLU A 492 20.91 -23.55 -16.09
CA GLU A 492 20.85 -22.61 -14.98
C GLU A 492 21.86 -22.96 -13.87
N GLU A 493 21.99 -24.24 -13.50
CA GLU A 493 23.02 -24.73 -12.57
C GLU A 493 24.43 -24.31 -13.01
N ILE A 494 24.78 -24.54 -14.29
CA ILE A 494 26.08 -24.18 -14.86
C ILE A 494 26.30 -22.66 -14.83
N SER A 495 25.28 -21.89 -15.20
CA SER A 495 25.34 -20.43 -15.22
C SER A 495 25.56 -19.87 -13.81
N ILE A 496 24.77 -20.31 -12.83
CA ILE A 496 24.92 -19.91 -11.42
C ILE A 496 26.32 -20.26 -10.91
N ALA A 497 26.79 -21.48 -11.15
CA ALA A 497 28.08 -21.94 -10.66
C ALA A 497 29.26 -21.17 -11.27
N THR A 498 29.15 -20.78 -12.55
CA THR A 498 30.15 -19.95 -13.23
C THR A 498 30.23 -18.54 -12.64
N GLU A 499 29.08 -17.92 -12.38
CA GLU A 499 29.01 -16.60 -11.75
C GLU A 499 29.49 -16.64 -10.29
N LEU A 500 29.13 -17.70 -9.55
CA LEU A 500 29.64 -17.93 -8.20
C LEU A 500 31.17 -18.08 -8.21
N GLN A 501 31.74 -18.90 -9.11
CA GLN A 501 33.20 -19.07 -9.18
C GLN A 501 33.88 -17.74 -9.47
N THR A 502 33.31 -16.95 -10.38
CA THR A 502 33.82 -15.61 -10.73
C THR A 502 33.79 -14.67 -9.52
N ALA A 503 32.70 -14.69 -8.75
CA ALA A 503 32.56 -13.85 -7.56
C ALA A 503 33.49 -14.29 -6.41
N MET A 504 33.71 -15.61 -6.26
CA MET A 504 34.53 -16.18 -5.18
C MET A 504 36.03 -16.15 -5.46
N GLY A 505 36.45 -16.02 -6.72
CA GLY A 505 37.86 -16.08 -7.11
C GLY A 505 38.36 -17.52 -7.16
N GLU A 506 39.62 -17.78 -6.77
CA GLU A 506 40.22 -19.13 -6.88
C GLU A 506 39.81 -20.09 -5.74
N SER A 507 39.26 -19.58 -4.63
CA SER A 507 38.91 -20.38 -3.46
C SER A 507 37.75 -19.75 -2.68
N PRO A 508 36.70 -20.51 -2.33
CA PRO A 508 36.46 -21.93 -2.62
C PRO A 508 36.27 -22.24 -4.12
N VAL A 509 36.63 -23.47 -4.52
CA VAL A 509 36.34 -24.00 -5.86
C VAL A 509 34.87 -24.41 -5.94
N ILE A 510 34.16 -23.94 -6.97
CA ILE A 510 32.78 -24.31 -7.22
C ILE A 510 32.74 -25.58 -8.07
N LYS A 511 31.95 -26.57 -7.63
CA LYS A 511 31.84 -27.88 -8.27
C LYS A 511 30.41 -28.29 -8.56
N LEU A 512 30.23 -29.01 -9.67
CA LEU A 512 28.98 -29.62 -10.09
C LEU A 512 29.13 -31.13 -10.20
N TYR A 513 28.04 -31.87 -10.03
CA TYR A 513 28.05 -33.32 -10.19
C TYR A 513 27.85 -33.68 -11.67
N ARG A 514 28.79 -34.44 -12.24
CA ARG A 514 28.73 -34.95 -13.61
C ARG A 514 29.04 -36.46 -13.62
N LYS A 515 29.07 -37.08 -14.79
CA LYS A 515 29.27 -38.54 -14.94
C LYS A 515 30.56 -39.05 -14.27
N ASP A 516 31.61 -38.23 -14.25
CA ASP A 516 32.92 -38.55 -13.65
C ASP A 516 33.05 -38.11 -12.18
N GLY A 517 31.95 -37.67 -11.56
CA GLY A 517 31.88 -37.20 -10.18
C GLY A 517 31.82 -35.67 -10.07
N TRP A 518 32.30 -35.14 -8.95
CA TRP A 518 32.32 -33.68 -8.69
C TRP A 518 33.46 -33.01 -9.45
N LEU A 519 33.12 -32.26 -10.50
CA LEU A 519 34.07 -31.55 -11.37
C LEU A 519 34.03 -30.04 -11.10
N SER A 520 35.18 -29.37 -11.23
CA SER A 520 35.21 -27.91 -11.17
C SER A 520 34.65 -27.30 -12.46
N ILE A 521 34.18 -26.05 -12.41
CA ILE A 521 33.69 -25.35 -13.60
C ILE A 521 34.75 -25.27 -14.70
N ALA A 522 36.03 -25.09 -14.32
CA ALA A 522 37.13 -25.08 -15.27
C ALA A 522 37.29 -26.42 -16.00
N ASP A 523 37.12 -27.54 -15.29
CA ASP A 523 37.21 -28.89 -15.88
C ASP A 523 36.02 -29.17 -16.81
N ILE A 524 34.82 -28.74 -16.42
CA ILE A 524 33.59 -28.93 -17.20
C ILE A 524 33.70 -28.22 -18.56
N SER A 525 34.15 -26.96 -18.58
CA SER A 525 34.33 -26.18 -19.82
C SER A 525 35.36 -26.80 -20.78
N GLN A 526 36.38 -27.49 -20.26
CA GLN A 526 37.38 -28.19 -21.10
C GLN A 526 36.79 -29.46 -21.74
N THR A 527 36.04 -30.26 -20.98
CA THR A 527 35.39 -31.48 -21.50
C THR A 527 34.29 -31.24 -22.52
N GLU A 528 33.62 -30.08 -22.49
CA GLU A 528 32.61 -29.71 -23.49
C GLU A 528 33.22 -29.12 -24.76
N GLY A 529 34.35 -28.40 -24.64
CA GLY A 529 35.10 -27.88 -25.78
C GLY A 529 35.80 -28.96 -26.63
N GLU A 530 36.09 -30.14 -26.06
CA GLU A 530 36.66 -31.29 -26.79
C GLU A 530 35.59 -32.14 -27.52
N LYS A 531 34.31 -31.83 -27.37
CA LYS A 531 33.17 -32.52 -28.03
C LYS A 531 32.54 -31.76 -29.20
N GLN A 532 33.07 -30.58 -29.55
CA GLN A 532 32.80 -29.89 -30.83
C GLN A 532 33.86 -30.28 -31.86
#